data_AF-A0A1Y4VF05-F1
#
_entry.id   AF-A0A1Y4VF05-F1
#
_cell.length_a   1.000
_cell.length_b   1.000
_cell.length_c   1.000
_cell.angle_alpha   90.00
_cell.angle_beta   90.00
_cell.angle_gamma   90.00
#
_symmetry.space_group_name_H-M   'P 1'
#
loop_
_entity.id
_entity.type
_entity.pdbx_description
1 polymer ?
#
loop_
_entity_poly.entity_id
_entity_poly.type
_entity_poly.pdbx_seq_one_letter_code
_entity_poly.pdbx_strand_id
1 'polypeptide(L)'
;MNALEKRNLTTEAKMQTEALKKINRWKMIAMAISTLGVALAYAGFAGLIQTPLLGVLGVAVTVISVAAALIFNLGLKNGRRNVKKMLQILEGDLTS
;
A
#
# COMPACT_ATOMS: atom_id res chain seq x y z
N MET A 1 2.97 28.22 17.04
CA MET A 1 2.88 28.19 15.56
C MET A 1 1.95 29.31 15.12
N ASN A 2 2.11 29.92 13.94
CA ASN A 2 1.11 30.90 13.49
C ASN A 2 -0.17 30.20 12.94
N ALA A 3 -1.27 30.93 12.83
CA ALA A 3 -2.55 30.34 12.42
C ALA A 3 -2.53 29.73 11.00
N LEU A 4 -1.71 30.28 10.10
CA LEU A 4 -1.58 29.81 8.72
C LEU A 4 -0.83 28.47 8.65
N GLU A 5 0.31 28.37 9.35
CA GLU A 5 1.10 27.14 9.47
C GLU A 5 0.27 26.00 10.05
N LYS A 6 -0.49 26.28 11.12
CA LYS A 6 -1.40 25.31 11.75
C LYS A 6 -2.44 24.78 10.76
N ARG A 7 -3.05 25.67 10.00
CA ARG A 7 -4.06 25.30 8.97
C ARG A 7 -3.44 24.45 7.86
N ASN A 8 -2.26 24.82 7.38
CA ASN A 8 -1.55 24.09 6.33
C ASN A 8 -1.20 22.67 6.80
N LEU A 9 -0.61 22.55 7.99
CA LEU A 9 -0.22 21.25 8.56
C LEU A 9 -1.43 20.35 8.82
N THR A 10 -2.53 20.91 9.30
CA THR A 10 -3.80 20.19 9.49
C THR A 10 -4.35 19.68 8.16
N THR A 11 -4.30 20.52 7.12
CA THR A 11 -4.78 20.17 5.77
C THR A 11 -3.92 19.07 5.16
N GLU A 12 -2.59 19.17 5.29
CA GLU A 12 -1.66 18.17 4.79
C GLU A 12 -1.82 16.83 5.51
N ALA A 13 -1.94 16.83 6.85
CA ALA A 13 -2.19 15.62 7.63
C ALA A 13 -3.49 14.91 7.19
N LYS A 14 -4.55 15.67 6.91
CA LYS A 14 -5.81 15.14 6.38
C LYS A 14 -5.61 14.53 4.98
N MET A 15 -4.95 15.25 4.07
CA MET A 15 -4.68 14.76 2.71
C MET A 15 -3.84 13.48 2.71
N GLN A 16 -2.76 13.44 3.51
CA GLN A 16 -1.91 12.26 3.63
C GLN A 16 -2.67 11.08 4.26
N THR A 17 -3.54 11.32 5.25
CA THR A 17 -4.39 10.27 5.83
C THR A 17 -5.31 9.63 4.79
N GLU A 18 -5.95 10.44 3.93
CA GLU A 18 -6.79 9.92 2.84
C GLU A 18 -5.97 9.18 1.77
N ALA A 19 -4.77 9.68 1.44
CA ALA A 19 -3.86 8.99 0.53
C ALA A 19 -3.44 7.62 1.08
N LEU A 20 -3.14 7.51 2.38
CA LEU A 20 -2.79 6.26 3.04
C LEU A 20 -3.93 5.24 3.02
N LYS A 21 -5.19 5.67 3.14
CA LYS A 21 -6.36 4.78 2.97
C LYS A 21 -6.39 4.19 1.56
N LYS A 22 -6.13 5.02 0.54
CA LYS A 22 -6.04 4.56 -0.85
C LYS A 22 -4.90 3.56 -1.03
N ILE A 23 -3.68 3.89 -0.60
CA ILE A 23 -2.52 2.98 -0.70
C ILE A 23 -2.79 1.64 0.01
N ASN A 24 -3.46 1.66 1.16
CA ASN A 24 -3.85 0.42 1.84
C ASN A 24 -4.79 -0.44 1.00
N ARG A 25 -5.76 0.18 0.31
CA ARG A 25 -6.64 -0.54 -0.63
C ARG A 25 -5.84 -1.13 -1.80
N TRP A 26 -4.93 -0.36 -2.40
CA TRP A 26 -4.06 -0.84 -3.48
C TRP A 26 -3.17 -2.01 -3.04
N LYS A 27 -2.63 -1.98 -1.82
CA LYS A 27 -1.91 -3.11 -1.23
C LYS A 27 -2.77 -4.37 -1.12
N MET A 28 -4.00 -4.23 -0.63
CA MET A 28 -4.91 -5.39 -0.51
C MET A 28 -5.27 -5.98 -1.88
N ILE A 29 -5.48 -5.13 -2.88
CA ILE A 29 -5.71 -5.57 -4.27
C ILE A 29 -4.49 -6.30 -4.81
N ALA A 30 -3.28 -5.76 -4.62
CA ALA A 30 -2.05 -6.41 -5.05
C ALA A 30 -1.86 -7.80 -4.38
N MET A 31 -2.15 -7.92 -3.09
CA MET A 31 -2.13 -9.21 -2.41
C MET A 31 -3.15 -10.20 -2.98
N ALA A 32 -4.37 -9.75 -3.29
CA ALA A 32 -5.40 -10.60 -3.90
C ALA A 32 -4.99 -11.09 -5.30
N ILE A 33 -4.44 -10.19 -6.14
CA ILE A 33 -3.92 -10.54 -7.46
C ILE A 33 -2.75 -11.53 -7.35
N SER A 34 -1.87 -11.36 -6.36
CA SER A 34 -0.79 -12.31 -6.09
C SER A 34 -1.33 -13.71 -5.81
N THR A 35 -2.37 -13.85 -4.96
CA THR A 35 -3.01 -15.15 -4.69
C THR A 35 -3.60 -15.78 -5.95
N LEU A 36 -4.23 -14.99 -6.81
CA LEU A 36 -4.73 -15.48 -8.11
C LEU A 36 -3.57 -15.93 -9.02
N GLY A 37 -2.47 -15.19 -9.05
CA GLY A 37 -1.26 -15.57 -9.77
C GLY A 37 -0.70 -16.92 -9.31
N VAL A 38 -0.68 -17.18 -8.00
CA VAL A 38 -0.25 -18.48 -7.45
C VAL A 38 -1.19 -19.60 -7.90
N ALA A 39 -2.51 -19.37 -7.88
CA ALA A 39 -3.48 -20.35 -8.35
C ALA A 39 -3.31 -20.66 -9.86
N LEU A 40 -3.04 -19.64 -10.68
CA LEU A 40 -2.74 -19.82 -12.11
C LEU A 40 -1.43 -20.57 -12.33
N ALA A 41 -0.39 -20.26 -11.55
CA ALA A 41 0.89 -20.96 -11.60
C ALA A 41 0.71 -22.45 -11.28
N TYR A 42 -0.04 -22.76 -10.22
CA TYR A 42 -0.38 -24.13 -9.85
C TYR A 42 -1.16 -24.83 -10.96
N ALA A 43 -2.22 -24.21 -11.49
CA ALA A 43 -3.02 -24.79 -12.57
C ALA A 43 -2.19 -25.10 -13.83
N GLY A 44 -1.22 -24.23 -14.15
CA GLY A 44 -0.35 -24.37 -15.32
C GLY A 44 0.74 -25.43 -15.19
N PHE A 45 1.33 -25.60 -13.99
CA PHE A 45 2.44 -26.55 -13.79
C PHE A 45 2.04 -27.89 -13.17
N ALA A 46 1.03 -27.90 -12.31
CA ALA A 46 0.65 -29.05 -11.50
C ALA A 46 -0.85 -29.40 -11.56
N GLY A 47 -1.67 -28.56 -12.21
CA GLY A 47 -3.11 -28.77 -12.38
C GLY A 47 -3.46 -29.67 -13.56
N LEU A 48 -4.77 -29.90 -13.77
CA LEU A 48 -5.29 -30.78 -14.83
C LEU A 48 -5.01 -30.28 -16.26
N ILE A 49 -4.91 -28.96 -16.45
CA ILE A 49 -4.80 -28.32 -17.77
C ILE A 49 -3.33 -28.26 -18.25
N GLN A 50 -2.34 -28.45 -17.35
CA GLN A 50 -0.88 -28.46 -17.59
C GLN A 50 -0.41 -27.65 -18.81
N THR A 51 -0.68 -26.34 -18.81
CA THR A 51 -0.20 -25.42 -19.85
C THR A 51 0.97 -24.60 -19.29
N PRO A 52 2.23 -24.87 -19.71
CA PRO A 52 3.41 -24.17 -19.18
C PRO A 52 3.34 -22.65 -19.34
N LEU A 53 2.72 -22.17 -20.42
CA LEU A 53 2.48 -20.74 -20.65
C LEU A 53 1.63 -20.12 -19.52
N LEU A 54 0.55 -20.79 -19.11
CA LEU A 54 -0.30 -20.35 -18.00
C LEU A 54 0.49 -20.34 -16.68
N GLY A 55 1.36 -21.34 -16.49
CA GLY A 55 2.27 -21.43 -15.36
C GLY A 55 3.19 -20.21 -15.25
N VAL A 56 3.90 -19.90 -16.35
CA VAL A 56 4.82 -18.76 -16.44
C VAL A 56 4.08 -17.42 -16.23
N LEU A 57 2.90 -17.25 -16.82
CA LEU A 57 2.08 -16.06 -16.62
C LEU A 57 1.65 -15.92 -15.15
N GLY A 58 1.24 -17.00 -14.50
CA GLY A 58 0.88 -17.00 -13.08
C GLY A 58 2.05 -16.58 -12.18
N VAL A 59 3.26 -17.08 -12.46
CA VAL A 59 4.48 -16.69 -11.74
C VAL A 59 4.78 -15.21 -11.95
N ALA A 60 4.75 -14.72 -13.19
CA ALA A 60 5.00 -13.32 -13.51
C ALA A 60 4.03 -12.38 -12.77
N VAL A 61 2.73 -12.68 -12.81
CA VAL A 61 1.68 -11.92 -12.11
C VAL A 61 1.93 -11.91 -10.60
N THR A 62 2.29 -13.07 -10.03
CA THR A 62 2.59 -13.20 -8.61
C THR A 62 3.75 -12.29 -8.20
N VAL A 63 4.88 -12.36 -8.91
CA VAL A 63 6.09 -11.60 -8.58
C VAL A 63 5.84 -10.09 -8.66
N ILE A 64 5.18 -9.61 -9.72
CA ILE A 64 4.87 -8.18 -9.89
C ILE A 64 3.94 -7.70 -8.77
N SER A 65 2.92 -8.49 -8.43
CA SER A 65 1.93 -8.12 -7.42
C SER A 65 2.53 -8.10 -6.02
N VAL A 66 3.40 -9.06 -5.68
CA VAL A 66 4.14 -9.07 -4.41
C VAL A 66 5.07 -7.85 -4.33
N ALA A 67 5.82 -7.54 -5.38
CA ALA A 67 6.69 -6.38 -5.42
C ALA A 67 5.91 -5.07 -5.20
N ALA A 68 4.76 -4.92 -5.86
CA ALA A 68 3.86 -3.79 -5.65
C ALA A 68 3.34 -3.71 -4.21
N ALA A 69 2.91 -4.84 -3.62
CA ALA A 69 2.45 -4.91 -2.23
C ALA A 69 3.55 -4.48 -1.24
N LEU A 70 4.81 -4.88 -1.48
CA LEU A 70 5.96 -4.46 -0.67
C LEU A 70 6.19 -2.94 -0.75
N ILE A 71 6.16 -2.37 -1.96
CA ILE A 71 6.30 -0.93 -2.17
C ILE A 71 5.18 -0.16 -1.44
N PHE A 72 3.92 -0.61 -1.58
CA PHE A 72 2.79 0.00 -0.88
C PHE A 72 2.92 -0.14 0.65
N ASN A 73 3.43 -1.26 1.15
CA ASN A 73 3.65 -1.47 2.57
C ASN A 73 4.72 -0.51 3.13
N LEU A 74 5.82 -0.29 2.39
CA LEU A 74 6.83 0.72 2.74
C LEU A 74 6.24 2.13 2.74
N GLY A 75 5.46 2.47 1.71
CA GLY A 75 4.74 3.75 1.61
C GLY A 75 3.81 3.97 2.80
N LEU A 76 3.05 2.94 3.21
CA LEU A 76 2.16 3.01 4.38
C LEU A 76 2.93 3.22 5.68
N LYS A 77 4.03 2.48 5.89
CA LYS A 77 4.86 2.60 7.10
C LYS A 77 5.43 4.02 7.23
N ASN A 78 5.99 4.54 6.14
CA ASN A 78 6.61 5.86 6.12
C ASN A 78 5.58 6.98 6.21
N GLY A 79 4.49 6.93 5.45
CA GLY A 79 3.47 7.97 5.49
C GLY A 79 2.71 8.01 6.82
N ARG A 80 2.44 6.87 7.47
CA ARG A 80 1.87 6.86 8.83
C ARG A 80 2.81 7.53 9.84
N ARG A 81 4.13 7.34 9.70
CA ARG A 81 5.12 8.03 10.53
C ARG A 81 5.10 9.55 10.28
N ASN A 82 4.94 9.98 9.04
CA ASN A 82 4.85 11.40 8.68
C ASN A 82 3.58 12.05 9.26
N VAL A 83 2.41 11.42 9.09
CA VAL A 83 1.15 11.88 9.70
C VAL A 83 1.26 11.95 11.23
N LYS A 84 1.83 10.92 11.87
CA LYS A 84 2.02 10.92 13.33
C LYS A 84 2.86 12.11 13.80
N LYS A 85 3.95 12.44 13.10
CA LYS A 85 4.78 13.61 13.43
C LYS A 85 4.02 14.91 13.30
N MET A 86 3.22 15.09 12.24
CA MET A 86 2.40 16.28 12.05
C MET A 86 1.37 16.44 13.18
N LEU A 87 0.70 15.36 13.58
CA LEU A 87 -0.26 15.38 14.68
C LEU A 87 0.40 15.71 16.01
N GLN A 88 1.58 15.15 16.29
CA GLN A 88 2.35 15.48 17.50
C GLN A 88 2.74 16.97 17.57
N ILE A 89 3.11 17.57 16.44
CA ILE A 89 3.39 19.02 16.37
C ILE A 89 2.12 19.83 16.65
N LEU A 90 0.97 19.42 16.10
CA LEU A 90 -0.32 20.08 16.32
C LEU A 90 -0.79 19.96 17.78
N GLU A 91 -0.61 18.80 18.41
CA GLU A 91 -0.94 18.56 19.82
C GLU A 91 -0.05 19.36 20.77
N GLY A 92 1.26 19.42 20.50
CA GLY A 92 2.19 20.25 21.27
C GLY A 92 1.79 21.73 21.26
N ASP A 93 1.40 22.26 20.09
CA ASP A 93 0.94 23.64 19.93
C ASP A 93 -0.44 23.94 20.58
N LEU A 94 -1.24 22.91 20.89
CA LEU A 94 -2.50 23.07 21.63
C LEU A 94 -2.29 23.17 23.15
N THR A 95 -1.12 22.76 23.64
CA THR A 95 -0.81 22.68 25.08
C THR A 95 0.19 23.75 25.55
N SER A 96 0.81 24.48 24.61
CA SER A 96 1.68 25.64 24.82
C SER A 96 0.90 26.95 24.78
#